data_AF-A0A930U9C1-F1
#
_entry.id   AF-A0A930U9C1-F1
#
_cell.length_a   1.000
_cell.length_b   1.000
_cell.length_c   1.000
_cell.angle_alpha   90.00
_cell.angle_beta   90.00
_cell.angle_gamma   90.00
#
_symmetry.space_group_name_H-M   'P 1'
#
loop_
_entity.id
_entity.type
_entity.pdbx_description
1 polymer ?
#
loop_
_entity_poly.entity_id
_entity_poly.type
_entity_poly.pdbx_seq_one_letter_code
_entity_poly.pdbx_strand_id
1 'polypeptide(L)'
;MAFKLYPLLTLILGLGVAGLLTFLQLNSFWSGEILVPAVPDGSPAAPWPDPGTPPVNRVAVRPGHPGLKVSNRTTQPLRLVLMSRKGSTYQEPVHWDFATGEGEQEGLQLALPDGSFQLVSGDVLMAFALDGSRRYWGPYVVGSTPRPIKVNDQGEWQLTLQP
;
A
#
# COMPACT_ATOMS: atom_id res chain seq x y z
N MET A 1 -21.89 -30.62 60.90
CA MET A 1 -22.66 -29.64 60.12
C MET A 1 -21.92 -29.39 58.80
N ALA A 2 -22.46 -29.88 57.68
CA ALA A 2 -21.84 -29.74 56.37
C ALA A 2 -22.20 -28.38 55.75
N PHE A 3 -21.21 -27.51 55.54
CA PHE A 3 -21.39 -26.27 54.80
C PHE A 3 -21.67 -26.63 53.33
N LYS A 4 -22.89 -26.32 52.86
CA LYS A 4 -23.32 -26.57 51.49
C LYS A 4 -22.60 -25.60 50.55
N LEU A 5 -21.50 -26.04 49.92
CA LEU A 5 -20.75 -25.30 48.89
C LEU A 5 -21.53 -25.08 47.57
N TYR A 6 -22.73 -25.62 47.46
CA TYR A 6 -23.54 -25.63 46.24
C TYR A 6 -24.00 -24.25 45.69
N PRO A 7 -24.27 -23.19 46.47
CA PRO A 7 -24.78 -21.94 45.89
C PRO A 7 -23.69 -21.07 45.24
N LEU A 8 -22.42 -21.26 45.62
CA LEU A 8 -21.31 -20.51 45.03
C LEU A 8 -20.93 -21.08 43.65
N LEU A 9 -20.96 -22.41 43.52
CA LEU A 9 -20.62 -23.10 42.28
C LEU A 9 -21.65 -22.82 41.18
N THR A 10 -22.94 -22.70 41.52
CA THR A 10 -24.00 -22.36 40.56
C THR A 10 -23.90 -20.93 40.06
N LEU A 11 -23.47 -19.98 40.90
CA LEU A 11 -23.28 -18.59 40.51
C LEU A 11 -22.14 -18.42 39.51
N ILE A 12 -21.01 -19.10 39.74
CA ILE A 12 -19.84 -19.06 38.86
C ILE A 12 -20.15 -19.74 37.51
N LEU A 13 -20.86 -20.87 37.53
CA LEU A 13 -21.27 -21.55 36.31
C LEU A 13 -22.27 -20.70 35.49
N GLY A 14 -23.23 -20.03 36.16
CA GLY A 14 -24.18 -19.14 35.51
C GLY A 14 -23.51 -17.94 34.83
N LEU A 15 -22.53 -17.31 35.50
CA LEU A 15 -21.76 -16.19 34.93
C LEU A 15 -20.86 -16.63 33.77
N GLY A 16 -20.24 -17.81 33.85
CA GLY A 16 -19.44 -18.37 32.77
C GLY A 16 -20.26 -18.67 31.50
N VAL A 17 -21.46 -19.24 31.67
CA VAL A 17 -22.36 -19.53 30.55
C VAL A 17 -22.91 -18.24 29.93
N ALA A 18 -23.30 -17.25 30.74
CA ALA A 18 -23.73 -15.95 30.25
C ALA A 18 -22.61 -15.23 29.47
N GLY A 19 -21.38 -15.23 29.99
CA GLY A 19 -20.22 -14.67 29.30
C GLY A 19 -19.92 -15.35 27.96
N LEU A 20 -19.96 -16.69 27.92
CA LEU A 20 -19.73 -17.47 26.71
C LEU A 20 -20.82 -17.22 25.64
N LEU A 21 -22.09 -17.16 26.05
CA LEU A 21 -23.19 -16.84 25.14
C LEU A 21 -23.08 -15.43 24.57
N THR A 22 -22.66 -14.46 25.38
CA THR A 22 -22.46 -13.07 24.93
C THR A 22 -21.29 -12.98 23.94
N PHE A 23 -20.19 -13.70 24.19
CA PHE A 23 -19.03 -13.77 23.29
C PHE A 23 -19.38 -14.42 21.94
N LEU A 24 -20.16 -15.50 21.94
CA LEU A 24 -20.62 -16.17 20.71
C LEU A 24 -21.57 -15.29 19.89
N GLN A 25 -22.46 -14.53 20.54
CA GLN A 25 -23.31 -13.57 19.84
C GLN A 25 -22.52 -12.39 19.25
N LEU A 26 -21.49 -11.90 19.94
CA LEU A 26 -20.63 -10.83 19.44
C LEU A 26 -19.77 -11.29 18.25
N ASN A 27 -19.26 -12.53 18.29
CA ASN A 27 -18.45 -13.08 17.21
C ASN A 27 -19.27 -13.36 15.94
N SER A 28 -20.57 -13.60 16.08
CA SER A 28 -21.50 -13.76 14.95
C SER A 28 -21.79 -12.44 14.22
N PHE A 29 -21.56 -11.30 14.88
CA PHE A 29 -21.82 -9.98 14.33
C PHE A 29 -20.71 -9.49 13.38
N TRP A 30 -19.53 -10.12 13.42
CA TRP A 30 -18.39 -9.80 12.54
C TRP A 30 -18.27 -10.70 11.31
N SER A 31 -19.23 -11.60 11.10
CA SER A 31 -19.36 -12.39 9.85
C SER A 31 -20.24 -11.69 8.82
N GLY A 32 -20.26 -10.36 8.82
CA GLY A 32 -20.89 -9.61 7.74
C GLY A 32 -20.22 -10.01 6.44
N GLU A 33 -20.93 -10.78 5.61
CA GLU A 33 -20.59 -10.92 4.20
C GLU A 33 -20.37 -9.51 3.69
N ILE A 34 -19.13 -9.19 3.32
CA ILE A 34 -18.87 -8.02 2.51
C ILE A 34 -19.69 -8.28 1.25
N LEU A 35 -20.83 -7.60 1.14
CA LEU A 35 -21.53 -7.46 -0.12
C LEU A 35 -20.53 -6.76 -1.02
N VAL A 36 -19.71 -7.54 -1.73
CA VAL A 36 -19.01 -7.07 -2.90
C VAL A 36 -20.14 -6.59 -3.78
N PRO A 37 -20.27 -5.27 -4.04
CA PRO A 37 -21.29 -4.81 -4.95
C PRO A 37 -21.07 -5.61 -6.23
N ALA A 38 -22.09 -6.38 -6.64
CA ALA A 38 -22.08 -7.01 -7.95
C ALA A 38 -21.83 -5.87 -8.93
N VAL A 39 -20.65 -5.86 -9.57
CA VAL A 39 -20.36 -4.93 -10.65
C VAL A 39 -21.52 -5.12 -11.63
N PRO A 40 -22.35 -4.10 -11.87
CA PRO A 40 -23.43 -4.26 -12.84
C PRO A 40 -22.78 -4.70 -14.15
N ASP A 41 -23.17 -5.85 -14.68
CA ASP A 41 -22.63 -6.44 -15.93
C ASP A 41 -22.76 -5.53 -17.17
N GLY A 42 -23.27 -4.29 -17.00
CA GLY A 42 -23.37 -3.26 -18.01
C GLY A 42 -22.48 -2.04 -17.80
N SER A 43 -21.60 -1.99 -16.78
CA SER A 43 -20.55 -0.98 -16.75
C SER A 43 -19.45 -1.44 -17.72
N PRO A 44 -19.16 -0.71 -18.82
CA PRO A 44 -18.04 -1.09 -19.66
C PRO A 44 -16.82 -1.14 -18.74
N ALA A 45 -16.18 -2.31 -18.66
CA ALA A 45 -14.87 -2.43 -18.04
C ALA A 45 -14.07 -1.25 -18.58
N ALA A 46 -13.55 -0.41 -17.68
CA ALA A 46 -12.66 0.67 -18.09
C ALA A 46 -11.67 0.03 -19.07
N PRO A 47 -11.54 0.56 -20.30
CA PRO A 47 -10.65 -0.04 -21.28
C PRO A 47 -9.32 -0.24 -20.58
N TRP A 48 -8.82 -1.48 -20.58
CA TRP A 48 -7.46 -1.73 -20.13
C TRP A 48 -6.59 -0.69 -20.81
N PRO A 49 -5.72 0.04 -20.08
CA PRO A 49 -4.85 1.02 -20.70
C PRO A 49 -4.16 0.35 -21.87
N ASP A 50 -4.39 0.87 -23.08
CA ASP A 50 -3.75 0.35 -24.27
C ASP A 50 -2.24 0.31 -23.99
N PRO A 51 -1.54 -0.84 -24.16
CA PRO A 51 -0.11 -0.95 -23.84
C PRO A 51 0.76 0.08 -24.57
N GLY A 52 0.22 0.79 -25.58
CA GLY A 52 0.87 1.92 -26.24
C GLY A 52 0.57 3.32 -25.67
N THR A 53 -0.39 3.48 -24.76
CA THR A 53 -0.73 4.80 -24.19
C THR A 53 0.11 5.06 -22.93
N PRO A 54 0.95 6.09 -22.90
CA PRO A 54 1.65 6.46 -21.67
C PRO A 54 0.62 6.77 -20.56
N PRO A 55 0.75 6.23 -19.33
CA PRO A 55 -0.03 6.68 -18.18
C PRO A 55 0.01 8.21 -18.13
N VAL A 56 -1.17 8.79 -18.00
CA VAL A 56 -1.47 10.23 -18.12
C VAL A 56 -0.73 11.09 -17.08
N ASN A 57 0.00 10.47 -16.14
CA ASN A 57 0.75 11.13 -15.07
C ASN A 57 2.28 11.14 -15.26
N ARG A 58 2.83 10.88 -16.46
CA ARG A 58 4.27 11.05 -16.70
C ARG A 58 4.61 12.53 -16.90
N VAL A 59 4.83 13.25 -15.81
CA VAL A 59 5.49 14.56 -15.87
C VAL A 59 6.99 14.33 -15.67
N ALA A 60 7.77 14.48 -16.75
CA ALA A 60 9.22 14.54 -16.65
C ALA A 60 9.61 15.86 -15.96
N VAL A 61 10.17 15.80 -14.76
CA VAL A 61 10.70 17.00 -14.08
C VAL A 61 12.13 17.29 -14.50
N ARG A 62 12.41 18.59 -14.56
CA ARG A 62 13.70 19.18 -14.94
C ARG A 62 14.86 18.64 -14.07
N PRO A 63 16.03 18.40 -14.66
CA PRO A 63 17.25 18.08 -13.92
C PRO A 63 17.52 19.09 -12.79
N GLY A 64 17.93 18.61 -11.61
CA GLY A 64 18.38 19.45 -10.48
C GLY A 64 17.33 19.86 -9.45
N HIS A 65 16.11 19.30 -9.49
CA HIS A 65 15.10 19.51 -8.44
C HIS A 65 15.09 18.31 -7.47
N PRO A 66 14.78 18.51 -6.17
CA PRO A 66 14.59 17.40 -5.24
C PRO A 66 13.57 16.42 -5.84
N GLY A 67 13.83 15.13 -5.69
CA GLY A 67 12.82 14.15 -6.01
C GLY A 67 13.28 12.71 -6.08
N LEU A 68 12.48 11.86 -6.71
CA LEU A 68 12.68 10.41 -6.72
C LEU A 68 13.00 9.94 -8.14
N LYS A 69 14.19 9.38 -8.30
CA LYS A 69 14.61 8.70 -9.51
C LYS A 69 14.44 7.20 -9.36
N VAL A 70 13.70 6.57 -10.26
CA VAL A 70 13.33 5.15 -10.17
C VAL A 70 13.80 4.37 -11.38
N SER A 71 14.42 3.22 -11.14
CA SER A 71 14.83 2.28 -12.18
C SER A 71 14.07 0.97 -12.03
N ASN A 72 13.27 0.60 -13.04
CA ASN A 72 12.68 -0.73 -13.12
C ASN A 72 13.68 -1.70 -13.78
N ARG A 73 14.41 -2.49 -12.98
CA ARG A 73 15.27 -3.59 -13.49
C ARG A 73 14.59 -4.96 -13.38
N THR A 74 13.28 -4.98 -13.18
CA THR A 74 12.48 -6.20 -13.15
C THR A 74 12.04 -6.56 -14.57
N THR A 75 11.57 -7.79 -14.76
CA THR A 75 11.00 -8.22 -16.04
C THR A 75 9.49 -7.93 -16.13
N GLN A 76 8.92 -7.27 -15.12
CA GLN A 76 7.49 -6.99 -15.03
C GLN A 76 7.18 -5.52 -15.33
N PRO A 77 6.03 -5.23 -15.97
CA PRO A 77 5.42 -3.91 -15.85
C PRO A 77 4.94 -3.73 -14.40
N LEU A 78 5.16 -2.54 -13.82
CA LEU A 78 4.87 -2.31 -12.41
C LEU A 78 4.22 -0.95 -12.17
N ARG A 79 3.43 -0.87 -11.10
CA ARG A 79 2.93 0.37 -10.53
C ARG A 79 3.68 0.66 -9.25
N LEU A 80 4.39 1.77 -9.21
CA LEU A 80 4.95 2.33 -8.00
C LEU A 80 3.92 3.23 -7.35
N VAL A 81 3.67 3.03 -6.06
CA VAL A 81 2.80 3.84 -5.23
C VAL A 81 3.62 4.56 -4.17
N LEU A 82 3.35 5.84 -4.00
CA LEU A 82 3.82 6.68 -2.91
C LEU A 82 2.65 6.97 -1.95
N MET A 83 2.87 6.67 -0.68
CA MET A 83 2.01 7.12 0.42
C MET A 83 2.79 8.17 1.22
N SER A 84 2.48 9.44 0.97
CA SER A 84 3.14 10.56 1.65
C SER A 84 2.56 10.76 3.04
N ARG A 85 3.43 10.96 4.02
CA ARG A 85 3.04 11.19 5.41
C ARG A 85 2.84 12.68 5.69
N LYS A 86 1.74 13.04 6.33
CA LYS A 86 1.46 14.40 6.84
C LYS A 86 1.14 14.32 8.33
N GLY A 87 2.15 14.57 9.17
CA GLY A 87 2.01 14.40 10.61
C GLY A 87 1.87 12.92 11.00
N SER A 88 0.74 12.53 11.59
CA SER A 88 0.46 11.13 11.97
C SER A 88 -0.41 10.38 10.95
N THR A 89 -0.81 11.01 9.85
CA THR A 89 -1.69 10.42 8.83
C THR A 89 -1.01 10.32 7.47
N TYR A 90 -1.53 9.45 6.61
CA TYR A 90 -1.13 9.37 5.20
C TYR A 90 -2.11 10.13 4.32
N GLN A 91 -1.57 10.72 3.26
CA GLN A 91 -2.35 11.39 2.21
C GLN A 91 -2.86 10.38 1.19
N GLU A 92 -3.69 10.85 0.25
CA GLU A 92 -4.15 10.06 -0.88
C GLU A 92 -2.94 9.52 -1.66
N PRO A 93 -2.88 8.21 -1.95
CA PRO A 93 -1.75 7.62 -2.65
C PRO A 93 -1.60 8.15 -4.08
N VAL A 94 -0.36 8.41 -4.48
CA VAL A 94 -0.02 8.75 -5.87
C VAL A 94 0.73 7.59 -6.49
N HIS A 95 0.58 7.39 -7.79
CA HIS A 95 1.22 6.29 -8.49
C HIS A 95 1.78 6.65 -9.86
N TRP A 96 2.78 5.87 -10.27
CA TRP A 96 3.39 5.88 -11.59
C TRP A 96 3.49 4.45 -12.11
N ASP A 97 3.15 4.27 -13.38
CA ASP A 97 3.29 2.98 -14.05
C ASP A 97 4.54 2.97 -14.92
N PHE A 98 5.26 1.85 -14.84
CA PHE A 98 6.47 1.58 -15.57
C PHE A 98 6.24 0.40 -16.49
N ALA A 99 6.65 0.52 -17.75
CA ALA A 99 6.83 -0.63 -18.62
C ALA A 99 7.99 -1.51 -18.12
N THR A 100 8.08 -2.73 -18.64
CA THR A 100 9.21 -3.62 -18.40
C THR A 100 10.52 -2.92 -18.82
N GLY A 101 11.51 -2.91 -17.93
CA GLY A 101 12.82 -2.28 -18.18
C GLY A 101 12.81 -0.75 -18.25
N GLU A 102 11.69 -0.10 -17.94
CA GLU A 102 11.62 1.36 -18.08
C GLU A 102 12.53 2.07 -17.05
N GLY A 103 13.42 2.94 -17.54
CA GLY A 103 14.40 3.62 -16.70
C GLY A 103 15.49 2.69 -16.13
N GLU A 104 15.69 1.50 -16.70
CA GLU A 104 16.61 0.49 -16.16
C GLU A 104 18.06 1.01 -15.97
N GLN A 105 18.56 1.74 -16.97
CA GLN A 105 19.94 2.23 -17.01
C GLN A 105 20.11 3.50 -16.17
N GLU A 106 19.41 4.57 -16.55
CA GLU A 106 19.62 5.89 -15.95
C GLU A 106 18.65 6.21 -14.81
N GLY A 107 17.50 5.52 -14.75
CA GLY A 107 16.39 5.86 -13.87
C GLY A 107 15.54 7.01 -14.40
N LEU A 108 14.24 6.98 -14.08
CA LEU A 108 13.29 8.03 -14.42
C LEU A 108 13.07 8.95 -13.23
N GLN A 109 13.22 10.25 -13.45
CA GLN A 109 12.84 11.26 -12.48
C GLN A 109 11.31 11.36 -12.41
N LEU A 110 10.75 11.05 -11.24
CA LEU A 110 9.32 11.14 -10.98
C LEU A 110 8.92 12.51 -10.49
N ALA A 111 7.66 12.86 -10.77
CA ALA A 111 7.06 14.13 -10.39
C ALA A 111 5.57 13.97 -10.10
N LEU A 112 5.06 14.83 -9.22
CA LEU A 112 3.62 15.01 -9.03
C LEU A 112 3.05 15.95 -10.11
N PRO A 113 1.71 15.95 -10.32
CA PRO A 113 1.05 16.87 -11.24
C PRO A 113 1.32 18.35 -10.96
N ASP A 114 1.54 18.72 -9.70
CA ASP A 114 1.86 20.09 -9.29
C ASP A 114 3.35 20.45 -9.45
N GLY A 115 4.17 19.50 -9.90
CA GLY A 115 5.61 19.66 -10.11
C GLY A 115 6.43 19.69 -8.81
N SER A 116 5.78 19.65 -7.65
CA SER A 116 6.46 19.57 -6.35
C SER A 116 6.59 18.10 -5.95
N PHE A 117 7.80 17.62 -5.77
CA PHE A 117 8.00 16.26 -5.26
C PHE A 117 9.20 16.26 -4.32
N GLN A 118 8.95 16.06 -3.03
CA GLN A 118 10.01 15.90 -2.04
C GLN A 118 9.65 14.73 -1.13
N LEU A 119 10.52 13.72 -1.09
CA LEU A 119 10.40 12.62 -0.15
C LEU A 119 10.92 13.04 1.22
N VAL A 120 10.12 12.78 2.24
CA VAL A 120 10.46 13.03 3.64
C VAL A 120 10.51 11.71 4.41
N SER A 121 11.19 11.72 5.55
CA SER A 121 11.30 10.50 6.36
C SER A 121 9.93 10.02 6.84
N GLY A 122 9.67 8.72 6.69
CA GLY A 122 8.38 8.11 7.00
C GLY A 122 7.42 8.03 5.82
N ASP A 123 7.73 8.63 4.65
CA ASP A 123 7.02 8.32 3.41
C ASP A 123 7.23 6.84 3.05
N VAL A 124 6.20 6.23 2.46
CA VAL A 124 6.22 4.82 2.08
C VAL A 124 6.12 4.68 0.57
N LEU A 125 7.07 3.95 -0.01
CA LEU A 125 7.06 3.53 -1.40
C LEU A 125 6.82 2.03 -1.48
N MET A 126 5.96 1.60 -2.39
CA MET A 126 5.77 0.18 -2.70
C MET A 126 5.48 0.02 -4.18
N ALA A 127 5.93 -1.08 -4.78
CA ALA A 127 5.60 -1.40 -6.15
C ALA A 127 4.93 -2.76 -6.25
N PHE A 128 4.07 -2.93 -7.24
CA PHE A 128 3.45 -4.22 -7.56
C PHE A 128 3.38 -4.44 -9.06
N ALA A 129 3.46 -5.69 -9.46
CA ALA A 129 3.40 -6.09 -10.85
C ALA A 129 1.98 -5.92 -11.41
N LEU A 130 1.90 -5.43 -12.65
CA LEU A 130 0.65 -5.21 -13.40
C LEU A 130 0.28 -6.38 -14.31
N ASP A 131 1.11 -7.42 -14.36
CA ASP A 131 0.94 -8.61 -15.19
C ASP A 131 0.10 -9.73 -14.54
N GLY A 132 -0.46 -9.47 -13.34
CA GLY A 132 -1.23 -10.46 -12.58
C GLY A 132 -0.38 -11.49 -11.82
N SER A 133 0.96 -11.40 -11.86
CA SER A 133 1.87 -12.31 -11.13
C SER A 133 1.83 -12.19 -9.61
N ARG A 134 1.16 -11.14 -9.09
CA ARG A 134 1.07 -10.81 -7.65
C ARG A 134 2.43 -10.59 -6.97
N ARG A 135 3.45 -10.21 -7.74
CA ARG A 135 4.77 -9.79 -7.21
C ARG A 135 4.69 -8.38 -6.62
N TYR A 136 5.42 -8.14 -5.54
CA TYR A 136 5.51 -6.86 -4.86
C TYR A 136 6.95 -6.55 -4.42
N TRP A 137 7.26 -5.25 -4.32
CA TRP A 137 8.55 -4.74 -3.86
C TRP A 137 8.35 -3.68 -2.78
N GLY A 138 9.13 -3.79 -1.71
CA GLY A 138 8.99 -2.96 -0.51
C GLY A 138 8.23 -3.69 0.62
N PRO A 139 7.62 -2.96 1.56
CA PRO A 139 7.56 -1.49 1.62
C PRO A 139 8.93 -0.86 1.87
N TYR A 140 9.21 0.24 1.18
CA TYR A 140 10.38 1.07 1.41
C TYR A 140 9.95 2.31 2.19
N VAL A 141 10.44 2.43 3.43
CA VAL A 141 10.14 3.55 4.31
C VAL A 141 11.33 4.51 4.28
N VAL A 142 11.11 5.72 3.75
CA VAL A 142 12.16 6.72 3.58
C VAL A 142 12.83 7.04 4.91
N GLY A 143 14.16 6.94 4.94
CA GLY A 143 14.99 7.17 6.14
C GLY A 143 14.99 6.03 7.17
N SER A 144 14.16 5.00 7.00
CA SER A 144 14.11 3.85 7.91
C SER A 144 14.57 2.54 7.25
N THR A 145 14.28 2.34 5.97
CA THR A 145 14.78 1.19 5.20
C THR A 145 16.03 1.56 4.41
N PRO A 146 16.90 0.57 4.04
CA PRO A 146 18.12 0.84 3.27
C PRO A 146 17.90 1.44 1.88
N ARG A 147 16.69 1.28 1.32
CA ARG A 147 16.24 1.95 0.09
C ARG A 147 14.94 2.70 0.38
N PRO A 148 14.62 3.80 -0.34
CA PRO A 148 15.46 4.47 -1.34
C PRO A 148 16.71 5.09 -0.70
N ILE A 149 17.74 5.34 -1.52
CA ILE A 149 19.01 5.92 -1.08
C ILE A 149 18.98 7.43 -1.38
N LYS A 150 19.33 8.26 -0.41
CA LYS A 150 19.54 9.69 -0.63
C LYS A 150 20.92 9.89 -1.26
N VAL A 151 20.98 10.46 -2.46
CA VAL A 151 22.22 10.52 -3.27
C VAL A 151 22.99 11.81 -3.07
N ASN A 152 22.30 12.89 -2.69
CA ASN A 152 22.92 14.18 -2.45
C ASN A 152 22.18 14.99 -1.38
N ASP A 153 22.80 16.08 -0.92
CA ASP A 153 22.20 17.00 0.03
C ASP A 153 21.03 17.81 -0.57
N GLN A 154 20.91 17.83 -1.90
CA GLN A 154 19.86 18.50 -2.65
C GLN A 154 18.51 17.76 -2.58
N GLY A 155 18.47 16.58 -1.97
CA GLY A 155 17.22 15.84 -1.73
C GLY A 155 16.80 14.93 -2.88
N GLU A 156 17.74 14.52 -3.73
CA GLU A 156 17.50 13.45 -4.71
C GLU A 156 17.58 12.08 -4.03
N TRP A 157 16.54 11.28 -4.25
CA TRP A 157 16.41 9.91 -3.79
C TRP A 157 16.43 8.97 -4.99
N GLN A 158 17.08 7.82 -4.84
CA GLN A 158 17.14 6.79 -5.87
C GLN A 158 16.55 5.48 -5.36
N LEU A 159 15.67 4.89 -6.18
CA LEU A 159 15.08 3.57 -5.96
C LEU A 159 15.30 2.69 -7.19
N THR A 160 16.10 1.64 -7.03
CA THR A 160 16.24 0.59 -8.04
C THR A 160 15.39 -0.61 -7.62
N LEU A 161 14.44 -0.99 -8.46
CA LEU A 161 13.63 -2.20 -8.31
C LEU A 161 14.34 -3.36 -9.04
N GLN A 162 14.46 -4.50 -8.38
CA GLN A 162 15.24 -5.66 -8.85
C GLN A 162 14.41 -6.94 -8.68
N PRO A 163 14.62 -7.99 -9.50
CA PRO A 163 13.84 -9.24 -9.47
C PRO A 163 13.77 -9.94 -8.10
#